data_AF-A0A392NMX9-F1
#
_entry.id   AF-A0A392NMX9-F1
#
_cell.length_a   1.000
_cell.length_b   1.000
_cell.length_c   1.000
_cell.angle_alpha   90.00
_cell.angle_beta   90.00
_cell.angle_gamma   90.00
#
_symmetry.space_group_name_H-M   'P 1'
#
loop_
_entity.id
_entity.type
_entity.pdbx_description
1 polymer ?
#
loop_
_entity_poly.entity_id
_entity_poly.type
_entity_poly.pdbx_seq_one_letter_code
_entity_poly.pdbx_strand_id
1 'polypeptide(L)'
;VFDAIICDPPYGVRAGGRKSGGRKLLKGAVEPYIVPDDKRTDHIPSTAPYSLVECVHDLLDLAAKMLVMGGRLVFFYPILREEDSPHNHFPEHPCFKLISSSEQILSSRYCRVLLTMVKISPYTEEIHLAARIQHLEFRENHVKWLEEGNLHSAVFSPADAQLKEAGDYK
;
A
#
# COMPACT_ATOMS: atom_id res chain seq x y z
N VAL A 1 -3.06 -5.21 -21.54
CA VAL A 1 -2.05 -6.20 -21.14
C VAL A 1 -0.68 -5.55 -21.30
N PHE A 2 0.23 -5.70 -20.33
CA PHE A 2 1.53 -5.02 -20.29
C PHE A 2 2.69 -6.00 -20.06
N ASP A 3 3.89 -5.65 -20.53
CA ASP A 3 5.14 -6.37 -20.25
C ASP A 3 5.75 -6.00 -18.89
N ALA A 4 5.58 -4.74 -18.49
CA ALA A 4 6.08 -4.23 -17.23
C ALA A 4 5.18 -3.14 -16.65
N ILE A 5 5.16 -3.08 -15.32
CA ILE A 5 4.61 -1.98 -14.53
C ILE A 5 5.75 -1.45 -13.67
N ILE A 6 6.05 -0.16 -13.80
CA ILE A 6 7.10 0.53 -13.03
C ILE A 6 6.46 1.73 -12.35
N CYS A 7 6.52 1.81 -11.03
CA CYS A 7 5.83 2.89 -10.30
C CYS A 7 6.52 3.27 -8.99
N ASP A 8 6.16 4.45 -8.47
CA ASP A 8 6.51 4.92 -7.13
C ASP A 8 5.22 5.20 -6.32
N PRO A 9 4.55 4.15 -5.82
CA PRO A 9 3.30 4.28 -5.05
C PRO A 9 3.39 5.27 -3.88
N PRO A 10 2.27 5.90 -3.48
CA PRO A 10 2.25 6.82 -2.36
C PRO A 10 2.34 6.07 -1.03
N TYR A 11 3.52 6.06 -0.40
CA TYR A 11 3.75 5.33 0.85
C TYR A 11 3.41 6.08 2.14
N GLY A 12 2.80 7.25 2.06
CA GLY A 12 2.40 8.00 3.26
C GLY A 12 3.52 8.77 3.98
N VAL A 13 4.78 8.72 3.52
CA VAL A 13 5.90 9.39 4.22
C VAL A 13 5.83 10.91 4.12
N ARG A 14 5.72 11.49 2.93
CA ARG A 14 5.67 12.97 2.78
C ARG A 14 4.26 13.51 2.64
N ALA A 15 3.39 12.73 2.02
CA ALA A 15 1.97 12.99 1.88
C ALA A 15 1.23 11.67 2.09
N GLY A 16 0.15 11.70 2.86
CA GLY A 16 -0.69 10.52 3.10
C GLY A 16 -1.24 9.98 1.79
N GLY A 17 -1.17 8.66 1.59
CA GLY A 17 -1.80 8.00 0.46
C GLY A 17 -3.28 8.38 0.38
N ARG A 18 -3.79 8.60 -0.83
CA ARG A 18 -5.21 8.88 -1.06
C ARG A 18 -5.75 8.01 -2.17
N LYS A 19 -6.97 7.52 -1.99
CA LYS A 19 -7.75 6.81 -3.01
C LYS A 19 -9.08 7.49 -3.26
N SER A 20 -9.62 7.29 -4.45
CA SER A 20 -10.97 7.73 -4.79
C SER A 20 -11.98 7.01 -3.89
N GLY A 21 -12.91 7.75 -3.32
CA GLY A 21 -13.91 7.25 -2.37
C GLY A 21 -14.10 8.24 -1.22
N GLY A 22 -15.36 8.54 -0.90
CA GLY A 22 -15.68 9.41 0.23
C GLY A 22 -15.54 8.68 1.58
N ARG A 23 -15.15 9.40 2.63
CA ARG A 23 -15.11 8.88 4.03
C ARG A 23 -16.42 8.21 4.46
N LYS A 24 -17.57 8.74 4.02
CA LYS A 24 -18.90 8.18 4.34
C LYS A 24 -19.18 6.87 3.60
N LEU A 25 -18.71 6.75 2.36
CA LEU A 25 -18.81 5.53 1.55
C LEU A 25 -17.99 4.40 2.15
N LEU A 26 -16.77 4.70 2.60
CA LEU A 26 -15.87 3.70 3.19
C LEU A 26 -16.32 3.24 4.58
N LYS A 27 -17.03 4.10 5.33
CA LYS A 27 -17.71 3.72 6.57
C LYS A 27 -19.03 2.97 6.36
N GLY A 28 -19.42 2.69 5.12
CA GLY A 28 -20.72 2.07 4.80
C GLY A 28 -21.94 2.91 5.21
N ALA A 29 -21.74 4.19 5.52
CA ALA A 29 -22.80 5.07 6.00
C ALA A 29 -23.66 5.63 4.85
N VAL A 30 -23.20 5.52 3.61
CA VAL A 30 -23.88 6.03 2.41
C VAL A 30 -23.58 5.09 1.24
N GLU A 31 -24.60 4.79 0.43
CA GLU A 31 -24.48 4.04 -0.82
C GLU A 31 -23.62 4.76 -1.87
N PRO A 32 -23.05 4.04 -2.86
CA PRO A 32 -22.32 4.65 -3.98
C PRO A 32 -23.19 5.71 -4.69
N TYR A 33 -22.77 6.97 -4.61
CA TYR A 33 -23.45 8.07 -5.29
C TYR A 33 -23.18 7.99 -6.78
N ILE A 34 -24.23 7.78 -7.58
CA ILE A 34 -24.15 7.89 -9.02
C ILE A 34 -24.22 9.37 -9.38
N VAL A 35 -23.16 9.89 -9.99
CA VAL A 35 -23.10 11.28 -10.44
C VAL A 35 -24.08 11.47 -11.61
N PRO A 36 -25.05 12.39 -11.49
CA PRO A 36 -25.95 12.75 -12.57
C PRO A 36 -25.19 13.15 -13.85
N ASP A 37 -25.75 12.83 -15.02
CA ASP A 37 -25.08 13.07 -16.32
C ASP A 37 -24.67 14.53 -16.52
N ASP A 38 -25.52 15.46 -16.10
CA ASP A 38 -25.32 16.91 -16.18
C ASP A 38 -24.17 17.43 -15.30
N LYS A 39 -23.73 16.65 -14.31
CA LYS A 39 -22.66 17.01 -13.38
C LYS A 39 -21.39 16.21 -13.59
N ARG A 40 -21.37 15.27 -14.54
CA ARG A 40 -20.27 14.31 -14.69
C ARG A 40 -18.97 14.94 -15.18
N THR A 41 -19.04 15.97 -16.02
CA THR A 41 -17.85 16.58 -16.67
C THR A 41 -16.87 17.19 -15.68
N ASP A 42 -17.39 17.88 -14.66
CA ASP A 42 -16.59 18.64 -13.70
C ASP A 42 -16.65 18.05 -12.28
N HIS A 43 -17.18 16.83 -12.14
CA HIS A 43 -17.26 16.17 -10.85
C HIS A 43 -15.88 15.68 -10.41
N ILE A 44 -15.36 16.28 -9.34
CA ILE A 44 -14.16 15.79 -8.65
C ILE A 44 -14.61 14.79 -7.58
N PRO A 45 -14.26 13.49 -7.71
CA PRO A 45 -14.64 12.50 -6.72
C PRO A 45 -13.98 12.81 -5.37
N SER A 46 -14.74 12.60 -4.29
CA SER A 46 -14.18 12.67 -2.95
C SER A 46 -13.06 11.64 -2.79
N THR A 47 -12.07 11.96 -1.96
CA THR A 47 -10.95 11.08 -1.68
C THR A 47 -10.89 10.72 -0.20
N ALA A 48 -10.33 9.56 0.09
CA ALA A 48 -10.09 9.06 1.43
C ALA A 48 -8.62 8.68 1.62
N PRO A 49 -8.15 8.61 2.88
CA PRO A 49 -6.83 8.07 3.16
C PRO A 49 -6.68 6.67 2.58
N TYR A 50 -5.48 6.33 2.17
CA TYR A 50 -5.13 5.04 1.58
C TYR A 50 -3.93 4.51 2.34
N SER A 51 -4.11 3.40 3.07
CA SER A 51 -3.01 2.83 3.84
C SER A 51 -1.96 2.22 2.89
N LEU A 52 -0.71 2.14 3.35
CA LEU A 52 0.37 1.52 2.58
C LEU A 52 0.02 0.07 2.21
N VAL A 53 -0.47 -0.70 3.19
CA VAL A 53 -0.79 -2.12 3.02
C VAL A 53 -1.89 -2.31 1.98
N GLU A 54 -2.95 -1.50 2.03
CA GLU A 54 -4.03 -1.55 1.05
C GLU A 54 -3.55 -1.12 -0.35
N CYS A 55 -2.73 -0.07 -0.44
CA CYS A 55 -2.19 0.42 -1.71
C CYS A 55 -1.30 -0.61 -2.40
N VAL A 56 -0.44 -1.28 -1.63
CA VAL A 56 0.46 -2.31 -2.16
C VAL A 56 -0.31 -3.58 -2.53
N HIS A 57 -1.31 -3.97 -1.74
CA HIS A 57 -2.18 -5.07 -2.10
C HIS A 57 -2.90 -4.84 -3.44
N ASP A 58 -3.56 -3.69 -3.59
CA ASP A 58 -4.28 -3.34 -4.82
C ASP A 58 -3.33 -3.24 -6.03
N LEU A 59 -2.10 -2.77 -5.83
CA LEU A 59 -1.07 -2.77 -6.86
C LEU A 59 -0.69 -4.18 -7.31
N LEU A 60 -0.45 -5.09 -6.36
CA LEU A 60 -0.09 -6.48 -6.66
C LEU A 60 -1.22 -7.20 -7.39
N ASP A 61 -2.46 -7.02 -6.94
CA ASP A 61 -3.65 -7.59 -7.56
C ASP A 61 -3.86 -7.06 -8.99
N LEU A 62 -3.75 -5.74 -9.19
CA LEU A 62 -3.82 -5.13 -10.52
C LEU A 62 -2.70 -5.65 -11.44
N ALA A 63 -1.48 -5.71 -10.94
CA ALA A 63 -0.34 -6.20 -11.72
C ALA A 63 -0.53 -7.67 -12.11
N ALA A 64 -1.07 -8.49 -11.20
CA ALA A 64 -1.35 -9.89 -11.47
C ALA A 64 -2.38 -10.06 -12.61
N LYS A 65 -3.36 -9.17 -12.71
CA LYS A 65 -4.35 -9.17 -13.82
C LYS A 65 -3.74 -8.69 -15.14
N MET A 66 -2.91 -7.65 -15.08
CA MET A 66 -2.54 -6.88 -16.28
C MET A 66 -1.24 -7.35 -16.94
N LEU A 67 -0.31 -7.93 -16.19
CA LEU A 67 0.98 -8.37 -16.70
C LEU A 67 0.88 -9.71 -17.43
N VAL A 68 1.65 -9.84 -18.51
CA VAL A 68 1.91 -11.14 -19.15
C VAL A 68 2.71 -12.07 -18.23
N MET A 69 2.67 -13.37 -18.48
CA MET A 69 3.58 -14.32 -17.83
C MET A 69 5.03 -13.94 -18.12
N GLY A 70 5.89 -13.93 -17.10
CA GLY A 70 7.26 -13.42 -17.20
C GLY A 70 7.38 -11.89 -17.20
N GLY A 71 6.26 -11.16 -17.24
CA GLY A 71 6.22 -9.71 -17.08
C GLY A 71 6.67 -9.27 -15.69
N ARG A 72 7.08 -8.00 -15.58
CA ARG A 72 7.73 -7.47 -14.36
C ARG A 72 6.92 -6.39 -13.67
N LEU A 73 6.79 -6.53 -12.36
CA LEU A 73 6.35 -5.45 -11.48
C LEU A 73 7.58 -4.87 -10.77
N VAL A 74 7.79 -3.57 -10.91
CA VAL A 74 8.90 -2.84 -10.27
C VAL A 74 8.33 -1.65 -9.52
N PHE A 75 8.55 -1.60 -8.21
CA PHE A 75 8.04 -0.50 -7.39
C PHE A 75 8.96 -0.23 -6.21
N PHE A 76 8.97 1.02 -5.74
CA PHE A 76 9.63 1.31 -4.47
C PHE A 76 8.77 0.80 -3.29
N TYR A 77 9.42 0.45 -2.20
CA TYR A 77 8.75 0.08 -0.96
C TYR A 77 9.47 0.76 0.20
N PRO A 78 8.74 1.43 1.11
CA PRO A 78 9.35 2.12 2.24
C PRO A 78 9.85 1.12 3.28
N ILE A 79 10.97 1.41 3.91
CA ILE A 79 11.47 0.61 5.04
C ILE A 79 11.96 1.55 6.15
N LEU A 80 11.55 1.23 7.37
CA LEU A 80 12.14 1.82 8.57
C LEU A 80 13.43 1.07 8.87
N ARG A 81 14.50 1.83 9.09
CA ARG A 81 15.78 1.25 9.48
C ARG A 81 15.76 1.05 10.99
N GLU A 82 15.56 -0.20 11.41
CA GLU A 82 15.75 -0.63 12.79
C GLU A 82 17.12 -1.30 12.89
N GLU A 83 17.93 -0.95 13.89
CA GLU A 83 19.31 -1.46 14.02
C GLU A 83 19.37 -2.98 14.27
N ASP A 84 18.29 -3.59 14.78
CA ASP A 84 18.26 -4.98 15.26
C ASP A 84 17.38 -5.95 14.43
N SER A 85 16.82 -5.54 13.28
CA SER A 85 15.98 -6.42 12.45
C SER A 85 16.66 -6.78 11.11
N PRO A 86 17.25 -7.99 10.99
CA PRO A 86 17.95 -8.41 9.77
C PRO A 86 17.01 -8.86 8.63
N HIS A 87 15.69 -8.89 8.84
CA HIS A 87 14.73 -9.48 7.90
C HIS A 87 13.57 -8.55 7.60
N ASN A 88 13.73 -7.72 6.56
CA ASN A 88 12.61 -6.98 5.98
C ASN A 88 11.65 -7.96 5.30
N HIS A 89 10.43 -8.09 5.85
CA HIS A 89 9.36 -8.79 5.16
C HIS A 89 8.80 -7.91 4.04
N PHE A 90 9.00 -8.35 2.80
CA PHE A 90 8.43 -7.70 1.64
C PHE A 90 7.02 -8.19 1.35
N PRO A 91 6.19 -7.37 0.69
CA PRO A 91 4.89 -7.80 0.20
C PRO A 91 5.00 -9.02 -0.71
N GLU A 92 4.13 -9.99 -0.52
CA GLU A 92 4.07 -11.22 -1.32
C GLU A 92 2.74 -11.32 -2.06
N HIS A 93 2.74 -12.07 -3.17
CA HIS A 93 1.54 -12.36 -3.94
C HIS A 93 1.71 -13.69 -4.70
N PRO A 94 0.70 -14.58 -4.75
CA PRO A 94 0.84 -15.91 -5.36
C PRO A 94 1.29 -15.91 -6.83
N CYS A 95 0.95 -14.85 -7.56
CA CYS A 95 1.37 -14.66 -8.96
C CYS A 95 2.82 -14.22 -9.15
N PHE A 96 3.50 -13.77 -8.10
CA PHE A 96 4.77 -13.07 -8.22
C PHE A 96 5.88 -13.72 -7.40
N LYS A 97 7.10 -13.63 -7.94
CA LYS A 97 8.32 -13.97 -7.23
C LYS A 97 9.22 -12.75 -7.18
N LEU A 98 9.72 -12.39 -6.00
CA LEU A 98 10.76 -11.39 -5.84
C LEU A 98 12.07 -11.91 -6.45
N ILE A 99 12.68 -11.14 -7.35
CA ILE A 99 13.93 -11.51 -8.02
C ILE A 99 15.08 -10.54 -7.73
N SER A 100 14.78 -9.33 -7.30
CA SER A 100 15.80 -8.34 -6.92
C SER A 100 15.22 -7.30 -5.98
N SER A 101 16.07 -6.83 -5.08
CA SER A 101 15.79 -5.73 -4.15
C SER A 101 17.02 -4.80 -4.15
N SER A 102 16.82 -3.51 -4.47
CA SER A 102 17.89 -2.52 -4.43
C SER A 102 17.56 -1.44 -3.42
N GLU A 103 18.37 -1.33 -2.37
CA GLU A 103 18.16 -0.33 -1.33
C GLU A 103 18.66 1.05 -1.73
N GLN A 104 17.89 2.08 -1.38
CA GLN A 104 18.26 3.47 -1.44
C GLN A 104 18.02 4.12 -0.06
N ILE A 105 19.12 4.42 0.64
CA ILE A 105 19.09 5.11 1.92
C ILE A 105 18.67 6.57 1.69
N LEU A 106 17.66 7.03 2.43
CA LEU A 106 17.15 8.41 2.34
C LEU A 106 17.46 9.22 3.61
N SER A 107 17.52 8.55 4.77
CA SER A 107 17.98 9.12 6.04
C SER A 107 18.54 8.02 6.96
N SER A 108 18.94 8.39 8.18
CA SER A 108 19.34 7.42 9.20
C SER A 108 18.20 6.47 9.59
N ARG A 109 16.95 6.94 9.60
CA ARG A 109 15.77 6.18 10.04
C ARG A 109 14.94 5.57 8.92
N TYR A 110 15.20 5.96 7.67
CA TYR A 110 14.33 5.64 6.55
C TYR A 110 15.12 5.35 5.27
N CYS A 111 14.76 4.26 4.61
CA CYS A 111 15.19 3.96 3.26
C CYS A 111 13.98 3.56 2.41
N ARG A 112 14.19 3.49 1.11
CA ARG A 112 13.26 2.84 0.19
C ARG A 112 13.99 1.76 -0.57
N VAL A 113 13.31 0.65 -0.83
CA VAL A 113 13.87 -0.47 -1.60
C VAL A 113 13.10 -0.57 -2.90
N LEU A 114 13.82 -0.59 -4.02
CA LEU A 114 13.25 -0.91 -5.32
C LEU A 114 13.08 -2.43 -5.41
N LEU A 115 11.84 -2.90 -5.32
CA LEU A 115 11.48 -4.30 -5.47
C LEU A 115 11.23 -4.61 -6.94
N THR A 116 11.83 -5.69 -7.44
CA THR A 116 11.57 -6.24 -8.76
C THR A 116 10.98 -7.62 -8.61
N MET A 117 9.76 -7.80 -9.08
CA MET A 117 9.02 -9.05 -9.05
C MET A 117 8.71 -9.51 -10.49
N VAL A 118 8.73 -10.81 -10.71
CA VAL A 118 8.35 -11.44 -11.99
C VAL A 118 7.07 -12.25 -11.83
N LYS A 119 6.15 -12.14 -12.80
CA LYS A 119 4.92 -12.94 -12.81
C LYS A 119 5.22 -14.38 -13.19
N ILE A 120 4.99 -15.32 -12.27
CA ILE A 120 5.33 -16.74 -12.40
C ILE A 120 4.12 -17.67 -12.53
N SER A 121 2.91 -17.20 -12.21
CA SER A 121 1.69 -18.01 -12.32
C SER A 121 0.53 -17.18 -12.85
N PRO A 122 -0.46 -17.83 -13.50
CA PRO A 122 -1.65 -17.17 -14.01
C PRO A 122 -2.52 -16.63 -12.85
N TYR A 123 -3.27 -15.58 -13.14
CA TYR A 123 -4.26 -15.05 -12.20
C TYR A 123 -5.52 -15.89 -12.29
N THR A 124 -5.82 -16.66 -11.24
CA THR A 124 -6.96 -17.59 -11.20
C THR A 124 -8.15 -16.99 -10.48
N GLU A 125 -9.33 -17.60 -10.61
CA GLU A 125 -10.54 -17.17 -9.90
C GLU A 125 -10.40 -17.29 -8.39
N GLU A 126 -9.64 -18.25 -7.88
CA GLU A 126 -9.37 -18.38 -6.44
C GLU A 126 -8.56 -17.18 -5.93
N ILE A 127 -7.54 -16.75 -6.68
CA ILE A 127 -6.75 -15.56 -6.34
C ILE A 127 -7.63 -14.31 -6.41
N HIS A 128 -8.50 -14.22 -7.41
CA HIS A 128 -9.46 -13.13 -7.53
C HIS A 128 -10.42 -13.04 -6.34
N LEU A 129 -10.97 -14.18 -5.90
CA LEU A 129 -11.84 -14.25 -4.74
C LEU A 129 -11.11 -13.88 -3.45
N ALA A 130 -9.88 -14.36 -3.26
CA ALA A 130 -9.06 -14.00 -2.11
C ALA A 130 -8.76 -12.49 -2.05
N ALA A 131 -8.34 -11.90 -3.18
CA ALA A 131 -8.12 -10.46 -3.29
C ALA A 131 -9.41 -9.65 -3.03
N ARG A 132 -10.57 -10.15 -3.49
CA ARG A 132 -11.87 -9.54 -3.26
C ARG A 132 -12.23 -9.53 -1.76
N ILE A 133 -12.01 -10.64 -1.05
CA ILE A 133 -12.24 -10.75 0.39
C ILE A 133 -11.33 -9.77 1.14
N GLN A 134 -10.04 -9.77 0.83
CA GLN A 134 -9.07 -8.86 1.43
C GLN A 134 -9.46 -7.38 1.21
N HIS A 135 -9.95 -7.02 0.02
CA HIS A 135 -10.43 -5.67 -0.27
C HIS A 135 -11.65 -5.28 0.57
N LEU A 136 -12.56 -6.22 0.85
CA LEU A 136 -13.68 -5.99 1.76
C LEU A 136 -13.20 -5.79 3.20
N GLU A 137 -12.25 -6.60 3.66
CA GLU A 137 -11.65 -6.47 4.98
C GLU A 137 -10.95 -5.12 5.18
N PHE A 138 -10.20 -4.62 4.18
CA PHE A 138 -9.61 -3.29 4.22
C PHE A 138 -10.67 -2.20 4.34
N ARG A 139 -11.78 -2.37 3.63
CA ARG A 139 -12.89 -1.41 3.66
C ARG A 139 -13.58 -1.38 5.01
N GLU A 140 -13.82 -2.54 5.63
CA GLU A 140 -14.45 -2.64 6.95
C GLU A 140 -13.54 -2.17 8.08
N ASN A 141 -12.25 -2.52 8.02
CA ASN A 141 -11.25 -2.20 9.05
C ASN A 141 -10.39 -0.98 8.70
N HIS A 142 -10.87 -0.11 7.82
CA HIS A 142 -10.08 0.97 7.24
C HIS A 142 -9.37 1.85 8.29
N VAL A 143 -10.06 2.18 9.39
CA VAL A 143 -9.48 3.04 10.44
C VAL A 143 -8.29 2.36 11.12
N LYS A 144 -8.43 1.07 11.46
CA LYS A 144 -7.37 0.26 12.07
C LYS A 144 -6.10 0.25 11.21
N TRP A 145 -6.26 -0.04 9.91
CA TRP A 145 -5.13 -0.11 8.98
C TRP A 145 -4.42 1.23 8.75
N LEU A 146 -5.09 2.37 8.99
CA LEU A 146 -4.44 3.68 8.94
C LEU A 146 -3.58 3.96 10.17
N GLU A 147 -4.01 3.50 11.34
CA GLU A 147 -3.28 3.70 12.59
C GLU A 147 -2.01 2.84 12.62
N GLU A 148 -2.11 1.56 12.24
CA GLU A 148 -0.99 0.62 12.19
C GLU A 148 0.04 0.98 11.10
N GLY A 149 -0.38 1.65 10.02
CA GLY A 149 0.45 1.99 8.87
C GLY A 149 1.05 3.40 8.86
N ASN A 150 1.07 4.12 9.99
CA ASN A 150 1.51 5.52 10.02
C ASN A 150 3.04 5.66 9.96
N LEU A 151 3.56 5.56 8.74
CA LEU A 151 4.99 5.69 8.47
C LEU A 151 5.51 7.12 8.65
N HIS A 152 4.64 8.14 8.51
CA HIS A 152 5.03 9.54 8.68
C HIS A 152 5.52 9.81 10.12
N SER A 153 4.78 9.35 11.12
CA SER A 153 5.22 9.49 12.52
C SER A 153 6.51 8.73 12.78
N ALA A 154 6.65 7.50 12.28
CA ALA A 154 7.87 6.72 12.47
C ALA A 154 9.13 7.39 11.88
N VAL A 155 9.00 8.06 10.73
CA VAL A 155 10.13 8.74 10.08
C VAL A 155 10.44 10.10 10.72
N PHE A 156 9.43 10.89 11.09
CA PHE A 156 9.61 12.29 11.51
C PHE A 156 9.52 12.54 13.01
N SER A 157 9.16 11.56 13.84
CA SER A 157 9.14 11.72 15.29
C SER A 157 10.54 12.06 15.85
N PRO A 158 10.64 12.95 16.85
CA PRO A 158 11.87 13.19 17.59
C PRO A 158 12.35 11.93 18.31
N ALA A 159 13.65 11.67 18.32
CA ALA A 159 14.24 10.49 18.98
C ALA A 159 13.90 10.42 20.49
N ASP A 160 13.67 11.57 21.13
CA ASP A 160 13.37 11.68 22.57
C ASP A 160 11.95 11.20 22.95
N ALA A 161 11.06 10.98 21.97
CA ALA A 161 9.69 10.54 22.24
C ALA A 161 9.60 9.03 22.54
N GLN A 162 10.49 8.21 21.95
CA GLN A 162 10.49 6.75 22.14
C GLN A 162 11.13 6.32 23.47
N LEU A 163 11.98 7.15 24.07
CA LEU A 163 12.56 6.90 25.40
C LEU A 163 11.55 7.09 26.55
N LYS A 164 10.44 7.80 26.31
CA LYS A 164 9.41 8.01 27.35
C LYS A 164 8.44 6.85 27.52
N GLU A 165 8.19 6.04 26.47
CA GLU A 165 7.30 4.87 26.60
C GLU A 165 7.97 3.68 27.29
N ALA A 166 9.30 3.58 27.26
CA ALA A 166 10.03 2.53 27.99
C ALA A 166 10.24 2.84 29.49
N GLY A 167 9.87 4.05 29.95
CA GLY A 167 10.17 4.55 31.30
C GLY A 167 9.05 4.39 32.33
N ASP A 168 7.86 3.95 31.94
CA ASP A 168 6.68 3.89 32.82
C ASP A 168 6.32 2.44 33.20
N TYR A 169 7.30 1.74 33.77
CA TYR A 169 7.08 0.61 34.68
C TYR A 169 7.94 0.85 35.92
N LYS A 170 7.35 1.44 36.95
CA LYS A 170 7.82 1.36 38.34
C LYS A 170 6.71 0.83 39.21
#